data_AF-A0A3B9YIH6-F1
#
_entry.id   AF-A0A3B9YIH6-F1
#
_cell.length_a   1.000
_cell.length_b   1.000
_cell.length_c   1.000
_cell.angle_alpha   90.00
_cell.angle_beta   90.00
_cell.angle_gamma   90.00
#
_symmetry.space_group_name_H-M   'P 1'
#
loop_
_entity.id
_entity.type
_entity.pdbx_description
1 polymer ?
#
loop_
_entity_poly.entity_id
_entity_poly.type
_entity_poly.pdbx_seq_one_letter_code
_entity_poly.pdbx_strand_id
1 'polypeptide(L)'
;MQDRKFLSRFYLLGVLVLCAPTLAAYWLRPELIYRTSLLVLGFVWVLFCAVPAFLFWAMARADTAPYREPRWLADGIGLLAAGLALSCAWATVRMDRGLEFVPLLLLSVAIPCWFFALFNGEQHQRFTRWLLRTRRTAELDADSLKPEAVGPVVQKRALPREIPAAGALVEEGSFAVDAEHALKKLSEFRLADPDAVLLPWLRCAVASGAEAISIDRAPWGLRLVFDGTPLPAGSLKDPTACLFEEESSDRERALYLAYGLLGVLRHKPRLVRIASGYRSKRSLLRMGPLKDTDLETPPEKKETVIEVVLRGWFRRWRARKFLACIEPLLPMTPVALRIDGERFPTISAEKDWRSGSADGVRIHLLWLRPGESGALVNRTRLYKHGVFVCEIKDPVKTPAYLVLVNDDRFALDLSGSQVVQDDRYLWTMERVEALRRKK
;
A
#
# COMPACT_ATOMS: atom_id res chain seq x y z
N MET A 1 -18.50 -11.29 -6.85
CA MET A 1 -19.13 -12.63 -6.74
C MET A 1 -18.79 -13.55 -7.93
N GLN A 2 -18.29 -13.03 -9.07
CA GLN A 2 -17.88 -13.81 -10.25
C GLN A 2 -16.56 -14.60 -10.10
N ASP A 3 -15.61 -14.15 -9.28
CA ASP A 3 -14.29 -14.81 -9.14
C ASP A 3 -14.32 -16.18 -8.44
N ARG A 4 -15.35 -16.48 -7.64
CA ARG A 4 -15.43 -17.77 -6.91
C ARG A 4 -15.59 -18.98 -7.83
N LYS A 5 -16.23 -18.81 -8.99
CA LYS A 5 -16.38 -19.88 -9.99
C LYS A 5 -15.12 -20.06 -10.83
N PHE A 6 -14.25 -19.05 -10.90
CA PHE A 6 -13.03 -19.09 -11.70
C PHE A 6 -11.94 -19.93 -11.03
N LEU A 7 -11.70 -19.72 -9.72
CA LEU A 7 -10.70 -20.51 -8.98
C LEU A 7 -11.09 -21.99 -8.85
N SER A 8 -12.38 -22.31 -8.62
CA SER A 8 -12.81 -23.70 -8.46
C SER A 8 -12.70 -24.48 -9.79
N ARG A 9 -12.95 -23.83 -10.93
CA ARG A 9 -12.80 -24.43 -12.26
C ARG A 9 -11.33 -24.66 -12.64
N PHE A 10 -10.45 -23.71 -12.33
CA PHE A 10 -9.00 -23.89 -12.56
C PHE A 10 -8.43 -25.01 -11.71
N TYR A 11 -8.88 -25.14 -10.46
CA TYR A 11 -8.47 -26.22 -9.57
C TYR A 11 -8.92 -27.60 -10.08
N LEU A 12 -10.19 -27.74 -10.46
CA LEU A 12 -10.72 -28.98 -11.04
C LEU A 12 -10.04 -29.36 -12.37
N LEU A 13 -9.75 -28.38 -13.22
CA LEU A 13 -9.05 -28.61 -14.49
C LEU A 13 -7.61 -29.06 -14.26
N GLY A 14 -6.90 -28.45 -13.30
CA GLY A 14 -5.54 -28.85 -12.93
C GLY A 14 -5.46 -30.28 -12.39
N VAL A 15 -6.43 -30.67 -11.55
CA VAL A 15 -6.54 -32.05 -11.02
C VAL A 15 -6.81 -33.05 -12.14
N LEU A 16 -7.74 -32.75 -13.05
CA LEU A 16 -8.07 -33.64 -14.17
C LEU A 16 -6.89 -33.83 -15.13
N VAL A 17 -6.16 -32.77 -15.47
CA VAL A 17 -5.00 -32.83 -16.38
C VAL A 17 -3.83 -33.61 -15.75
N LEU A 18 -3.63 -33.50 -14.44
CA LEU A 18 -2.57 -34.24 -13.74
C LEU A 18 -2.93 -35.72 -13.54
N CYS A 19 -4.21 -36.06 -13.35
CA CYS A 19 -4.66 -37.43 -13.10
C CYS A 19 -4.95 -38.24 -14.38
N ALA A 20 -5.27 -37.58 -15.50
CA ALA A 20 -5.63 -38.27 -16.75
C ALA A 20 -4.54 -39.21 -17.31
N PRO A 21 -3.24 -38.86 -17.32
CA PRO A 21 -2.19 -39.76 -17.81
C PRO A 21 -2.04 -41.00 -16.95
N THR A 22 -2.21 -40.86 -15.63
CA THR A 22 -2.11 -41.95 -14.65
C THR A 22 -3.29 -42.91 -14.77
N LEU A 23 -4.50 -42.37 -14.97
CA LEU A 23 -5.71 -43.16 -15.22
C LEU A 23 -5.68 -43.88 -16.58
N ALA A 24 -5.16 -43.22 -17.62
CA ALA A 24 -5.00 -43.83 -18.94
C ALA A 24 -3.92 -44.92 -18.94
N ALA A 25 -2.81 -44.70 -18.24
CA ALA A 25 -1.77 -45.71 -18.06
C ALA A 25 -2.32 -46.94 -17.32
N TYR A 26 -3.08 -46.73 -16.23
CA TYR A 26 -3.71 -47.81 -15.43
C TYR A 26 -4.54 -48.77 -16.28
N TRP A 27 -5.27 -48.27 -17.28
CA TRP A 27 -6.10 -49.08 -18.17
C TRP A 27 -5.31 -49.90 -19.21
N LEU A 28 -4.12 -49.46 -19.61
CA LEU A 28 -3.40 -50.06 -20.73
C LEU A 28 -2.50 -51.24 -20.33
N ARG A 29 -1.86 -51.23 -19.15
CA ARG A 29 -0.96 -52.31 -18.69
C ARG A 29 -0.86 -52.41 -17.16
N PRO A 30 -1.75 -53.16 -16.47
CA PRO A 30 -1.83 -53.17 -15.00
C PRO A 30 -0.57 -53.68 -14.28
N GLU A 31 0.24 -54.53 -14.93
CA GLU A 31 1.38 -55.19 -14.25
C GLU A 31 2.65 -54.36 -14.14
N LEU A 32 2.86 -53.36 -15.01
CA LEU A 32 4.05 -52.49 -14.96
C LEU A 32 3.91 -51.30 -14.00
N ILE A 33 2.71 -51.13 -13.45
CA ILE A 33 2.21 -49.85 -12.90
C ILE A 33 2.38 -49.76 -11.39
N TYR A 34 2.53 -50.88 -10.69
CA TYR A 34 2.53 -50.85 -9.22
C TYR A 34 3.70 -50.04 -8.65
N ARG A 35 4.91 -50.16 -9.20
CA ARG A 35 6.10 -49.44 -8.68
C ARG A 35 6.20 -47.99 -9.17
N THR A 36 5.91 -47.72 -10.43
CA THR A 36 5.98 -46.36 -11.00
C THR A 36 4.82 -45.50 -10.54
N SER A 37 3.63 -46.06 -10.35
CA SER A 37 2.47 -45.30 -9.86
C SER A 37 2.58 -44.97 -8.39
N LEU A 38 3.21 -45.80 -7.56
CA LEU A 38 3.47 -45.46 -6.16
C LEU A 38 4.43 -44.26 -6.03
N LEU A 39 5.45 -44.18 -6.88
CA LEU A 39 6.38 -43.05 -6.90
C LEU A 39 5.72 -41.77 -7.45
N VAL A 40 4.93 -41.89 -8.53
CA VAL A 40 4.22 -40.73 -9.10
C VAL A 40 3.11 -40.25 -8.17
N LEU A 41 2.32 -41.14 -7.57
CA LEU A 41 1.33 -40.76 -6.56
C LEU A 41 2.01 -40.14 -5.34
N GLY A 42 3.07 -40.75 -4.81
CA GLY A 42 3.82 -40.18 -3.69
C GLY A 42 4.34 -38.77 -3.99
N PHE A 43 4.88 -38.56 -5.19
CA PHE A 43 5.38 -37.26 -5.63
C PHE A 43 4.26 -36.22 -5.79
N VAL A 44 3.14 -36.59 -6.43
CA VAL A 44 1.96 -35.72 -6.58
C VAL A 44 1.39 -35.38 -5.20
N TRP A 45 1.37 -36.33 -4.27
CA TRP A 45 0.86 -36.14 -2.90
C TRP A 45 1.77 -35.22 -2.08
N VAL A 46 3.10 -35.37 -2.18
CA VAL A 46 4.08 -34.47 -1.56
C VAL A 46 3.91 -33.06 -2.13
N LEU A 47 3.77 -32.89 -3.44
CA LEU A 47 3.46 -31.58 -4.03
C LEU A 47 2.15 -31.00 -3.52
N PHE A 48 1.09 -31.81 -3.42
CA PHE A 48 -0.23 -31.36 -2.97
C PHE A 48 -0.30 -31.00 -1.49
N CYS A 49 0.49 -31.63 -0.63
CA CYS A 49 0.47 -31.37 0.81
C CYS A 49 1.58 -30.39 1.22
N ALA A 50 2.80 -30.56 0.71
CA ALA A 50 3.94 -29.76 1.11
C ALA A 50 3.92 -28.36 0.51
N VAL A 51 3.40 -28.17 -0.72
CA VAL A 51 3.34 -26.82 -1.33
C VAL A 51 2.35 -25.92 -0.60
N PRO A 52 1.11 -26.33 -0.30
CA PRO A 52 0.21 -25.48 0.50
C PRO A 52 0.74 -25.24 1.91
N ALA A 53 1.30 -26.26 2.58
CA ALA A 53 1.89 -26.10 3.91
C ALA A 53 3.09 -25.12 3.90
N PHE A 54 3.97 -25.21 2.90
CA PHE A 54 5.11 -24.32 2.73
C PHE A 54 4.68 -22.91 2.36
N LEU A 55 3.72 -22.74 1.44
CA LEU A 55 3.17 -21.43 1.08
C LEU A 55 2.49 -20.77 2.28
N PHE A 56 1.76 -21.55 3.08
CA PHE A 56 1.10 -21.06 4.29
C PHE A 56 2.12 -20.66 5.36
N TRP A 57 3.14 -21.49 5.60
CA TRP A 57 4.26 -21.16 6.48
C TRP A 57 5.04 -19.93 6.02
N ALA A 58 5.31 -19.82 4.71
CA ALA A 58 6.01 -18.67 4.13
C ALA A 58 5.16 -17.39 4.21
N MET A 59 3.83 -17.49 4.05
CA MET A 59 2.92 -16.37 4.27
C MET A 59 2.90 -15.93 5.74
N ALA A 60 2.82 -16.88 6.68
CA ALA A 60 2.86 -16.59 8.12
C ALA A 60 4.18 -15.91 8.53
N ARG A 61 5.30 -16.30 7.91
CA ARG A 61 6.63 -15.73 8.22
C ARG A 61 6.94 -14.42 7.47
N ALA A 62 6.30 -14.18 6.32
CA ALA A 62 6.48 -12.96 5.54
C ALA A 62 5.76 -11.76 6.17
N ASP A 63 4.72 -12.00 6.98
CA ASP A 63 4.10 -10.99 7.83
C ASP A 63 4.93 -10.79 9.10
N THR A 64 5.93 -9.92 8.99
CA THR A 64 6.70 -9.39 10.14
C THR A 64 5.93 -8.23 10.80
N ALA A 65 4.67 -8.48 11.18
CA ALA A 65 3.90 -7.59 12.05
C ALA A 65 3.86 -8.17 13.47
N PRO A 66 3.90 -7.35 14.53
CA PRO A 66 4.09 -7.79 15.91
C PRO A 66 2.80 -8.28 16.57
N TYR A 67 1.97 -9.06 15.88
CA TYR A 67 0.78 -9.66 16.47
C TYR A 67 1.05 -11.12 16.81
N ARG A 68 0.89 -11.45 18.11
CA ARG A 68 0.91 -12.82 18.61
C ARG A 68 0.02 -13.70 17.73
N GLU A 69 0.61 -14.69 17.10
CA GLU A 69 -0.11 -15.71 16.35
C GLU A 69 -1.26 -16.26 17.22
N PRO A 70 -2.48 -16.39 16.67
CA PRO A 70 -3.53 -17.08 17.39
C PRO A 70 -3.11 -18.55 17.54
N ARG A 71 -2.91 -19.03 18.78
CA ARG A 71 -2.56 -20.43 19.07
C ARG A 71 -3.42 -21.43 18.30
N TRP A 72 -4.70 -21.13 18.09
CA TRP A 72 -5.62 -21.98 17.33
C TRP A 72 -5.21 -22.21 15.86
N LEU A 73 -4.47 -21.29 15.24
CA LEU A 73 -3.97 -21.47 13.87
C LEU A 73 -2.79 -22.45 13.84
N ALA A 74 -1.85 -22.31 14.77
CA ALA A 74 -0.73 -23.24 14.95
C ALA A 74 -1.23 -24.64 15.34
N ASP A 75 -2.20 -24.71 16.26
CA ASP A 75 -2.86 -25.96 16.66
C ASP A 75 -3.62 -26.60 15.48
N GLY A 76 -4.28 -25.78 14.65
CA GLY A 76 -4.96 -26.23 13.44
C GLY A 76 -4.00 -26.83 12.40
N ILE A 77 -2.85 -26.20 12.18
CA ILE A 77 -1.79 -26.72 11.30
C ILE A 77 -1.19 -28.01 11.88
N GLY A 78 -0.96 -28.05 13.20
CA GLY A 78 -0.45 -29.23 13.89
C GLY A 78 -1.38 -30.43 13.78
N LEU A 79 -2.69 -30.23 13.97
CA LEU A 79 -3.71 -31.27 13.81
C LEU A 79 -3.81 -31.77 12.36
N LEU A 80 -3.69 -30.87 11.38
CA LEU A 80 -3.68 -31.22 9.95
C LEU A 80 -2.45 -32.07 9.60
N ALA A 81 -1.27 -31.65 10.06
CA ALA A 81 -0.02 -32.39 9.89
C ALA A 81 -0.05 -33.77 10.57
N ALA A 82 -0.57 -33.85 11.80
CA ALA A 82 -0.71 -35.10 12.54
C ALA A 82 -1.72 -36.05 11.87
N GLY A 83 -2.86 -35.53 11.40
CA GLY A 83 -3.86 -36.32 10.66
C GLY A 83 -3.32 -36.87 9.34
N LEU A 84 -2.52 -36.08 8.62
CA LEU A 84 -1.81 -36.51 7.41
C LEU A 84 -0.76 -37.59 7.74
N ALA A 85 0.06 -37.40 8.79
CA ALA A 85 1.06 -38.38 9.20
C ALA A 85 0.44 -39.73 9.63
N LEU A 86 -0.66 -39.70 10.40
CA LEU A 86 -1.41 -40.90 10.79
C LEU A 86 -2.03 -41.59 9.57
N SER A 87 -2.57 -40.82 8.62
CA SER A 87 -3.10 -41.38 7.37
C SER A 87 -2.01 -42.07 6.53
N CYS A 88 -0.81 -41.48 6.46
CA CYS A 88 0.34 -42.08 5.80
C CYS A 88 0.80 -43.36 6.50
N ALA A 89 0.92 -43.35 7.84
CA ALA A 89 1.33 -44.52 8.62
C ALA A 89 0.30 -45.67 8.53
N TRP A 90 -0.99 -45.34 8.49
CA TRP A 90 -2.05 -46.33 8.32
C TRP A 90 -2.06 -46.93 6.90
N ALA A 91 -1.82 -46.11 5.87
CA ALA A 91 -1.72 -46.56 4.49
C ALA A 91 -0.53 -47.51 4.27
N THR A 92 0.64 -47.21 4.84
CA THR A 92 1.82 -48.11 4.75
C THR A 92 1.58 -49.45 5.44
N VAL A 93 0.97 -49.47 6.64
CA VAL A 93 0.65 -50.72 7.36
C VAL A 93 -0.37 -51.59 6.60
N ARG A 94 -1.32 -50.97 5.88
CA ARG A 94 -2.33 -51.70 5.09
C ARG A 94 -1.82 -52.19 3.74
N MET A 95 -0.91 -51.46 3.10
CA MET A 95 -0.25 -51.92 1.87
C MET A 95 0.54 -53.19 2.08
N ASP A 96 1.18 -53.35 3.24
CA ASP A 96 1.94 -54.55 3.59
C ASP A 96 1.05 -55.80 3.75
N ARG A 97 -0.26 -55.62 3.87
CA ARG A 97 -1.25 -56.70 4.06
C ARG A 97 -2.08 -57.04 2.81
N GLY A 98 -1.72 -56.50 1.64
CA GLY A 98 -2.35 -56.86 0.36
C GLY A 98 -3.84 -56.48 0.23
N LEU A 99 -4.32 -55.52 1.02
CA LEU A 99 -5.71 -55.04 0.95
C LEU A 99 -5.91 -54.09 -0.24
N GLU A 100 -7.08 -54.17 -0.89
CA GLU A 100 -7.42 -53.42 -2.09
C GLU A 100 -7.25 -51.90 -1.92
N PHE A 101 -6.65 -51.26 -2.93
CA PHE A 101 -6.16 -49.87 -2.93
C PHE A 101 -7.27 -48.80 -3.06
N VAL A 102 -8.45 -49.19 -3.54
CA VAL A 102 -9.55 -48.29 -3.91
C VAL A 102 -10.16 -47.52 -2.72
N PRO A 103 -10.40 -48.13 -1.53
CA PRO A 103 -10.95 -47.41 -0.38
C PRO A 103 -9.97 -46.36 0.18
N LEU A 104 -8.66 -46.60 0.08
CA LEU A 104 -7.61 -45.69 0.54
C LEU A 104 -7.53 -44.43 -0.33
N LEU A 105 -7.66 -44.58 -1.64
CA LEU A 105 -7.66 -43.44 -2.56
C LEU A 105 -8.89 -42.57 -2.34
N LEU A 106 -10.06 -43.18 -2.16
CA LEU A 106 -11.31 -42.49 -1.83
C LEU A 106 -11.22 -41.75 -0.49
N LEU A 107 -10.62 -42.35 0.55
CA LEU A 107 -10.36 -41.68 1.83
C LEU A 107 -9.37 -40.50 1.67
N SER A 108 -8.33 -40.65 0.86
CA SER A 108 -7.32 -39.61 0.63
C SER A 108 -7.85 -38.37 -0.09
N VAL A 109 -8.96 -38.50 -0.84
CA VAL A 109 -9.67 -37.40 -1.50
C VAL A 109 -10.84 -36.91 -0.63
N ALA A 110 -11.54 -37.83 0.02
CA ALA A 110 -12.67 -37.52 0.88
C ALA A 110 -12.24 -36.75 2.13
N ILE A 111 -11.08 -37.04 2.73
CA ILE A 111 -10.61 -36.34 3.93
C ILE A 111 -10.29 -34.86 3.63
N PRO A 112 -9.50 -34.50 2.60
CA PRO A 112 -9.29 -33.09 2.24
C PRO A 112 -10.59 -32.40 1.80
N CYS A 113 -11.47 -33.08 1.05
CA CYS A 113 -12.76 -32.51 0.64
C CYS A 113 -13.72 -32.31 1.83
N TRP A 114 -13.77 -33.26 2.77
CA TRP A 114 -14.55 -33.16 4.01
C TRP A 114 -13.97 -32.12 4.95
N PHE A 115 -12.64 -32.01 5.05
CA PHE A 115 -11.95 -30.95 5.78
C PHE A 115 -12.25 -29.59 5.14
N PHE A 116 -12.21 -29.46 3.81
CA PHE A 116 -12.62 -28.25 3.08
C PHE A 116 -14.11 -27.96 3.26
N ALA A 117 -14.97 -28.97 3.33
CA ALA A 117 -16.42 -28.83 3.52
C ALA A 117 -16.77 -28.39 4.95
N LEU A 118 -16.14 -28.98 5.97
CA LEU A 118 -16.21 -28.53 7.37
C LEU A 118 -15.66 -27.11 7.53
N PHE A 119 -14.59 -26.81 6.79
CA PHE A 119 -14.08 -25.46 6.72
C PHE A 119 -14.98 -24.51 5.94
N ASN A 120 -15.91 -24.96 5.10
CA ASN A 120 -16.71 -24.09 4.22
C ASN A 120 -17.98 -23.50 4.85
N GLY A 121 -18.52 -24.13 5.89
CA GLY A 121 -19.78 -23.68 6.51
C GLY A 121 -19.54 -22.74 7.67
N GLU A 122 -19.18 -23.31 8.82
CA GLU A 122 -19.12 -22.57 10.07
C GLU A 122 -17.73 -21.98 10.33
N GLN A 123 -16.66 -22.72 10.00
CA GLN A 123 -15.29 -22.24 10.14
C GLN A 123 -14.92 -21.23 9.06
N HIS A 124 -15.44 -21.31 7.82
CA HIS A 124 -15.28 -20.24 6.83
C HIS A 124 -16.08 -19.03 7.27
N GLN A 125 -17.28 -19.19 7.83
CA GLN A 125 -17.99 -18.06 8.41
C GLN A 125 -17.30 -17.50 9.64
N ARG A 126 -16.64 -18.31 10.46
CA ARG A 126 -15.84 -17.85 11.61
C ARG A 126 -14.53 -17.24 11.16
N PHE A 127 -13.88 -17.74 10.12
CA PHE A 127 -12.66 -17.21 9.49
C PHE A 127 -12.96 -15.96 8.68
N THR A 128 -14.11 -15.88 8.03
CA THR A 128 -14.59 -14.67 7.31
C THR A 128 -15.11 -13.66 8.31
N ARG A 129 -15.81 -14.06 9.37
CA ARG A 129 -16.14 -13.17 10.50
C ARG A 129 -14.90 -12.78 11.27
N TRP A 130 -13.88 -13.64 11.37
CA TRP A 130 -12.60 -13.35 12.00
C TRP A 130 -11.78 -12.44 11.11
N LEU A 131 -11.71 -12.64 9.78
CA LEU A 131 -11.11 -11.74 8.80
C LEU A 131 -11.83 -10.40 8.74
N LEU A 132 -13.15 -10.39 8.80
CA LEU A 132 -13.96 -9.17 8.86
C LEU A 132 -13.87 -8.53 10.23
N ARG A 133 -13.68 -9.28 11.32
CA ARG A 133 -13.40 -8.77 12.66
C ARG A 133 -11.97 -8.31 12.80
N THR A 134 -10.96 -8.94 12.20
CA THR A 134 -9.57 -8.49 12.19
C THR A 134 -9.40 -7.35 11.23
N ARG A 135 -10.22 -7.24 10.18
CA ARG A 135 -10.35 -6.02 9.38
C ARG A 135 -11.11 -4.93 10.13
N ARG A 136 -12.19 -5.27 10.86
CA ARG A 136 -12.89 -4.32 11.75
C ARG A 136 -12.10 -3.95 12.98
N THR A 137 -11.23 -4.81 13.53
CA THR A 137 -10.34 -4.51 14.64
C THR A 137 -9.03 -3.98 14.12
N ALA A 138 -8.62 -4.17 12.87
CA ALA A 138 -7.60 -3.32 12.26
C ALA A 138 -8.16 -1.95 11.87
N GLU A 139 -9.47 -1.81 11.59
CA GLU A 139 -10.15 -0.52 11.42
C GLU A 139 -10.50 0.12 12.76
N LEU A 140 -10.93 -0.65 13.77
CA LEU A 140 -11.20 -0.22 15.14
C LEU A 140 -9.92 -0.08 15.96
N ASP A 141 -8.82 -0.77 15.62
CA ASP A 141 -7.46 -0.54 16.13
C ASP A 141 -6.68 0.45 15.27
N ALA A 142 -7.11 0.76 14.05
CA ALA A 142 -6.75 2.03 13.41
C ALA A 142 -7.50 3.20 14.06
N ASP A 143 -8.68 2.97 14.66
CA ASP A 143 -9.36 3.91 15.56
C ASP A 143 -8.91 3.77 17.04
N SER A 144 -8.21 2.69 17.45
CA SER A 144 -7.63 2.47 18.80
C SER A 144 -6.13 2.78 18.89
N LEU A 145 -5.45 2.83 17.74
CA LEU A 145 -4.53 3.91 17.36
C LEU A 145 -5.34 5.21 17.27
N LYS A 146 -6.02 5.56 18.36
CA LYS A 146 -6.11 6.94 18.74
C LYS A 146 -4.67 7.46 18.58
N PRO A 147 -4.39 8.49 17.76
CA PRO A 147 -3.33 9.37 18.19
C PRO A 147 -3.66 9.65 19.65
N GLU A 148 -2.77 9.29 20.57
CA GLU A 148 -2.80 9.90 21.90
C GLU A 148 -3.19 11.35 21.67
N ALA A 149 -4.36 11.67 22.23
CA ALA A 149 -5.16 12.84 21.90
C ALA A 149 -4.24 13.99 21.53
N VAL A 150 -4.32 14.45 20.27
CA VAL A 150 -3.76 15.74 19.80
C VAL A 150 -2.62 16.15 20.72
N GLY A 151 -1.48 15.43 20.63
CA GLY A 151 -0.39 15.56 21.61
C GLY A 151 -0.27 17.02 21.98
N PRO A 152 -0.43 17.35 23.28
CA PRO A 152 -1.21 18.48 23.77
C PRO A 152 -1.09 19.60 22.78
N VAL A 153 -2.20 20.08 22.17
CA VAL A 153 -2.25 21.34 21.40
C VAL A 153 -1.14 22.14 22.00
N VAL A 154 -0.04 22.34 21.25
CA VAL A 154 1.09 23.08 21.76
C VAL A 154 0.46 24.45 21.91
N GLN A 155 -0.16 24.69 23.07
CA GLN A 155 -0.52 25.98 23.56
C GLN A 155 0.80 26.65 23.35
N LYS A 156 0.83 27.61 22.41
CA LYS A 156 1.95 28.51 22.26
C LYS A 156 2.20 28.94 23.70
N ARG A 157 3.14 28.26 24.36
CA ARG A 157 3.55 28.57 25.72
C ARG A 157 4.11 29.92 25.44
N ALA A 158 3.33 30.95 25.76
CA ALA A 158 3.62 32.30 25.35
C ALA A 158 5.07 32.48 25.75
N LEU A 159 5.96 32.48 24.75
CA LEU A 159 7.36 32.71 25.01
C LEU A 159 7.33 33.99 25.85
N PRO A 160 7.94 33.99 27.04
CA PRO A 160 7.89 35.14 27.93
C PRO A 160 8.03 36.38 27.08
N ARG A 161 6.97 37.21 27.03
CA ARG A 161 6.83 38.33 26.07
C ARG A 161 7.96 39.35 26.20
N GLU A 162 8.74 39.20 27.26
CA GLU A 162 9.95 39.93 27.54
C GLU A 162 11.10 38.90 27.52
N ILE A 163 11.67 38.67 26.33
CA ILE A 163 13.10 38.39 26.28
C ILE A 163 13.71 39.70 26.80
N PRO A 164 14.37 39.72 27.97
CA PRO A 164 14.91 40.95 28.52
C PRO A 164 15.76 41.63 27.45
N ALA A 165 15.49 42.92 27.20
CA ALA A 165 16.08 43.71 26.11
C ALA A 165 17.62 43.83 26.16
N ALA A 166 18.24 43.22 27.17
CA ALA A 166 19.68 43.17 27.41
C ALA A 166 20.17 41.72 27.59
N GLY A 167 19.67 40.78 26.79
CA GLY A 167 20.32 39.47 26.64
C GLY A 167 21.67 39.67 25.96
N ALA A 168 22.77 39.64 26.72
CA ALA A 168 24.11 39.62 26.14
C ALA A 168 24.28 38.33 25.33
N LEU A 169 24.55 38.45 24.04
CA LEU A 169 24.93 37.33 23.19
C LEU A 169 26.22 36.73 23.77
N VAL A 170 26.10 35.55 24.38
CA VAL A 170 27.24 34.92 25.08
C VAL A 170 28.20 34.29 24.07
N GLU A 171 27.69 33.69 23.00
CA GLU A 171 28.51 33.04 21.97
C GLU A 171 27.69 32.79 20.68
N GLU A 172 28.31 32.94 19.52
CA GLU A 172 27.78 32.45 18.24
C GLU A 172 28.41 31.09 17.95
N GLY A 173 27.59 30.05 17.84
CA GLY A 173 28.03 28.71 17.49
C GLY A 173 27.20 28.14 16.35
N SER A 174 27.84 27.37 15.47
CA SER A 174 27.14 26.59 14.43
C SER A 174 26.96 25.14 14.88
N PHE A 175 25.74 24.63 14.82
CA PHE A 175 25.48 23.20 14.99
C PHE A 175 25.63 22.49 13.64
N ALA A 176 26.59 21.57 13.54
CA ALA A 176 26.69 20.67 12.41
C ALA A 176 25.73 19.49 12.61
N VAL A 177 24.85 19.24 11.64
CA VAL A 177 23.98 18.06 11.62
C VAL A 177 24.67 16.99 10.77
N ASP A 178 24.90 15.81 11.34
CA ASP A 178 25.29 14.62 10.58
C ASP A 178 24.14 14.23 9.64
N ALA A 179 24.26 14.60 8.37
CA ALA A 179 23.23 14.40 7.36
C ALA A 179 22.92 12.92 7.13
N GLU A 180 23.92 12.04 7.20
CA GLU A 180 23.72 10.60 7.00
C GLU A 180 22.90 10.00 8.14
N HIS A 181 23.26 10.33 9.38
CA HIS A 181 22.53 9.88 10.55
C HIS A 181 21.12 10.50 10.62
N ALA A 182 20.98 11.78 10.25
CA ALA A 182 19.70 12.44 10.14
C ALA A 182 18.81 11.74 9.10
N LEU A 183 19.33 11.44 7.91
CA LEU A 183 18.58 10.73 6.86
C LEU A 183 18.17 9.33 7.26
N LYS A 184 19.06 8.59 7.94
CA LYS A 184 18.71 7.29 8.51
C LYS A 184 17.51 7.42 9.44
N LYS A 185 17.54 8.37 10.39
CA LYS A 185 16.41 8.64 11.29
C LYS A 185 15.16 9.09 10.53
N LEU A 186 15.29 9.95 9.54
CA LEU A 186 14.15 10.41 8.74
C LEU A 186 13.49 9.25 8.00
N SER A 187 14.29 8.34 7.45
CA SER A 187 13.79 7.15 6.75
C SER A 187 13.08 6.16 7.68
N GLU A 188 13.49 6.09 8.95
CA GLU A 188 12.91 5.17 9.94
C GLU A 188 11.60 5.72 10.52
N PHE A 189 11.53 7.02 10.82
CA PHE A 189 10.49 7.60 11.69
C PHE A 189 9.47 8.52 11.02
N ARG A 190 9.66 9.00 9.78
CA ARG A 190 8.86 10.14 9.28
C ARG A 190 7.64 9.88 8.43
N LEU A 191 7.42 8.71 7.86
CA LEU A 191 6.19 8.49 7.09
C LEU A 191 5.19 7.67 7.90
N ALA A 192 4.07 8.30 8.23
CA ALA A 192 2.93 7.68 8.90
C ALA A 192 2.47 6.40 8.17
N ASP A 193 2.45 6.46 6.83
CA ASP A 193 2.23 5.31 5.98
C ASP A 193 3.38 5.18 4.96
N PRO A 194 4.24 4.15 5.07
CA PRO A 194 5.27 3.90 4.07
C PRO A 194 4.70 3.49 2.71
N ASP A 195 3.43 3.08 2.59
CA ASP A 195 2.83 2.70 1.30
C ASP A 195 2.30 3.90 0.51
N ALA A 196 2.19 5.07 1.15
CA ALA A 196 1.74 6.33 0.54
C ALA A 196 2.85 7.08 -0.22
N VAL A 197 3.89 6.37 -0.70
CA VAL A 197 5.08 6.95 -1.37
C VAL A 197 4.76 7.80 -2.59
N LEU A 198 3.60 7.54 -3.22
CA LEU A 198 3.17 8.24 -4.43
C LEU A 198 2.60 9.62 -4.14
N LEU A 199 2.04 9.87 -2.95
CA LEU A 199 1.44 11.17 -2.64
C LEU A 199 2.47 12.32 -2.66
N PRO A 200 3.68 12.18 -2.08
CA PRO A 200 4.72 13.20 -2.27
C PRO A 200 5.14 13.35 -3.74
N TRP A 201 5.36 12.27 -4.50
CA TRP A 201 5.75 12.41 -5.91
C TRP A 201 4.67 13.05 -6.79
N LEU A 202 3.40 12.79 -6.50
CA LEU A 202 2.30 13.48 -7.15
C LEU A 202 2.32 14.98 -6.84
N ARG A 203 2.54 15.36 -5.57
CA ARG A 203 2.72 16.78 -5.21
C ARG A 203 3.93 17.40 -5.90
N CYS A 204 5.03 16.67 -6.02
CA CYS A 204 6.20 17.10 -6.78
C CYS A 204 5.86 17.37 -8.25
N ALA A 205 5.08 16.48 -8.89
CA ALA A 205 4.63 16.66 -10.27
C ALA A 205 3.74 17.90 -10.42
N VAL A 206 2.72 18.06 -9.56
CA VAL A 206 1.83 19.22 -9.63
C VAL A 206 2.59 20.52 -9.35
N ALA A 207 3.43 20.56 -8.32
CA ALA A 207 4.25 21.72 -8.00
C ALA A 207 5.25 22.05 -9.13
N SER A 208 5.67 21.05 -9.92
CA SER A 208 6.47 21.24 -11.14
C SER A 208 5.66 21.81 -12.32
N GLY A 209 4.35 22.02 -12.16
CA GLY A 209 3.46 22.49 -13.21
C GLY A 209 3.16 21.41 -14.26
N ALA A 210 3.09 20.14 -13.84
CA ALA A 210 2.67 19.07 -14.74
C ALA A 210 1.22 19.24 -15.20
N GLU A 211 0.96 18.98 -16.47
CA GLU A 211 -0.37 18.91 -17.09
C GLU A 211 -0.88 17.47 -17.19
N ALA A 212 0.05 16.50 -17.26
CA ALA A 212 -0.25 15.08 -17.29
C ALA A 212 0.68 14.26 -16.38
N ILE A 213 0.10 13.28 -15.71
CA ILE A 213 0.81 12.27 -14.91
C ILE A 213 0.36 10.89 -15.36
N SER A 214 1.31 9.99 -15.64
CA SER A 214 1.06 8.57 -15.89
C SER A 214 1.73 7.75 -14.79
N ILE A 215 1.01 6.77 -14.25
CA ILE A 215 1.57 5.78 -13.33
C ILE A 215 1.27 4.40 -13.87
N ASP A 216 2.32 3.64 -14.16
CA ASP A 216 2.22 2.35 -14.82
C ASP A 216 2.90 1.26 -13.98
N ARG A 217 2.22 0.12 -13.84
CA ARG A 217 2.81 -1.09 -13.26
C ARG A 217 3.69 -1.76 -14.30
N ALA A 218 5.00 -1.76 -14.04
CA ALA A 218 5.95 -2.48 -14.86
C ALA A 218 6.16 -3.92 -14.32
N PRO A 219 6.62 -4.87 -15.16
CA PRO A 219 6.99 -6.21 -14.68
C PRO A 219 8.01 -6.22 -13.54
N TRP A 220 8.84 -5.18 -13.45
CA TRP A 220 9.89 -5.00 -12.45
C TRP A 220 9.48 -4.12 -11.26
N GLY A 221 8.34 -3.42 -11.31
CA GLY A 221 7.89 -2.54 -10.23
C GLY A 221 6.94 -1.44 -10.70
N LEU A 222 7.32 -0.19 -10.51
CA LEU A 222 6.47 0.98 -10.78
C LEU A 222 7.20 2.01 -11.63
N ARG A 223 6.50 2.59 -12.61
CA ARG A 223 6.96 3.72 -13.41
C ARG A 223 5.99 4.88 -13.24
N LEU A 224 6.50 6.05 -12.92
CA LEU A 224 5.76 7.30 -12.84
C LEU A 224 6.39 8.28 -13.83
N VAL A 225 5.57 8.91 -14.67
CA VAL A 225 5.99 9.85 -15.70
C VAL A 225 5.14 11.11 -15.59
N PHE A 226 5.76 12.28 -15.64
CA PHE A 226 5.04 13.55 -15.72
C PHE A 226 5.83 14.58 -16.52
N ASP A 227 5.11 15.54 -17.10
CA ASP A 227 5.66 16.68 -17.81
C ASP A 227 5.95 17.85 -16.84
N GLY A 228 5.88 19.10 -17.29
CA GLY A 228 6.17 20.27 -16.46
C GLY A 228 7.65 20.66 -16.42
N THR A 229 8.00 21.52 -15.46
CA THR A 229 9.34 22.08 -15.30
C THR A 229 10.29 21.00 -14.75
N PRO A 230 11.40 20.69 -15.45
CA PRO A 230 12.35 19.68 -14.98
C PRO A 230 12.92 19.99 -13.60
N LEU A 231 13.28 18.91 -12.90
CA LEU A 231 13.94 19.00 -11.60
C LEU A 231 15.34 19.58 -11.79
N PRO A 232 15.77 20.52 -10.93
CA PRO A 232 17.10 21.10 -11.02
C PRO A 232 18.16 20.01 -10.79
N ALA A 233 19.27 20.09 -11.53
CA ALA A 233 20.34 19.09 -11.48
C ALA A 233 20.91 18.91 -10.05
N GLY A 234 20.98 20.00 -9.27
CA GLY A 234 21.40 19.98 -7.88
C GLY A 234 20.52 19.05 -7.01
N SER A 235 19.20 19.14 -7.15
CA SER A 235 18.25 18.28 -6.42
C SER A 235 18.25 16.83 -6.89
N LEU A 236 18.84 16.49 -8.04
CA LEU A 236 19.06 15.09 -8.42
C LEU A 236 20.43 14.58 -7.98
N LYS A 237 21.42 15.46 -7.83
CA LYS A 237 22.73 15.12 -7.28
C LYS A 237 22.65 14.82 -5.78
N ASP A 238 21.93 15.65 -5.03
CA ASP A 238 21.60 15.43 -3.63
C ASP A 238 20.10 15.70 -3.41
N PRO A 239 19.24 14.67 -3.55
CA PRO A 239 17.80 14.84 -3.38
C PRO A 239 17.38 15.19 -1.96
N THR A 240 18.28 15.09 -0.99
CA THR A 240 17.98 15.25 0.42
C THR A 240 18.45 16.58 1.01
N ALA A 241 19.32 17.30 0.31
CA ALA A 241 19.83 18.61 0.74
C ALA A 241 18.71 19.61 1.10
N CYS A 242 17.61 19.62 0.34
CA CYS A 242 16.45 20.49 0.57
C CYS A 242 15.76 20.32 1.94
N LEU A 243 16.04 19.21 2.66
CA LEU A 243 15.55 18.98 4.02
C LEU A 243 16.30 19.81 5.06
N PHE A 244 17.49 20.31 4.72
CA PHE A 244 18.40 21.03 5.63
C PHE A 244 18.69 22.46 5.17
N GLU A 245 18.57 22.75 3.88
CA GLU A 245 18.82 24.08 3.31
C GLU A 245 17.75 25.10 3.72
N GLU A 246 18.02 26.39 3.49
CA GLU A 246 17.05 27.49 3.62
C GLU A 246 16.04 27.53 2.46
N GLU A 247 15.06 28.42 2.53
CA GLU A 247 14.03 28.55 1.49
C GLU A 247 14.61 28.91 0.12
N SER A 248 14.27 28.13 -0.91
CA SER A 248 14.54 28.42 -2.31
C SER A 248 13.26 28.25 -3.12
N SER A 249 13.17 28.90 -4.29
CA SER A 249 11.98 28.82 -5.15
C SER A 249 11.66 27.39 -5.59
N ASP A 250 12.67 26.52 -5.66
CA ASP A 250 12.54 25.13 -6.07
C ASP A 250 12.41 24.16 -4.89
N ARG A 251 12.54 24.67 -3.66
CA ARG A 251 12.58 23.87 -2.44
C ARG A 251 11.36 22.99 -2.31
N GLU A 252 10.16 23.50 -2.57
CA GLU A 252 8.93 22.75 -2.35
C GLU A 252 8.87 21.47 -3.21
N ARG A 253 9.25 21.58 -4.50
CA ARG A 253 9.31 20.45 -5.42
C ARG A 253 10.38 19.44 -5.03
N ALA A 254 11.57 19.95 -4.67
CA ALA A 254 12.68 19.13 -4.20
C ALA A 254 12.31 18.39 -2.89
N LEU A 255 11.61 19.06 -1.97
CA LEU A 255 11.14 18.51 -0.71
C LEU A 255 10.18 17.34 -0.94
N TYR A 256 9.22 17.50 -1.85
CA TYR A 256 8.31 16.43 -2.22
C TYR A 256 8.99 15.24 -2.90
N LEU A 257 9.99 15.50 -3.74
CA LEU A 257 10.84 14.46 -4.30
C LEU A 257 11.55 13.67 -3.19
N ALA A 258 12.18 14.39 -2.25
CA ALA A 258 12.90 13.82 -1.11
C ALA A 258 12.00 12.91 -0.25
N TYR A 259 10.79 13.38 0.10
CA TYR A 259 9.86 12.57 0.88
C TYR A 259 9.42 11.29 0.19
N GLY A 260 9.12 11.34 -1.11
CA GLY A 260 8.77 10.14 -1.86
C GLY A 260 9.96 9.17 -1.98
N LEU A 261 11.18 9.70 -2.10
CA LEU A 261 12.41 8.89 -2.07
C LEU A 261 12.63 8.21 -0.72
N LEU A 262 12.51 8.96 0.39
CA LEU A 262 12.61 8.38 1.74
C LEU A 262 11.57 7.28 1.95
N GLY A 263 10.34 7.48 1.46
CA GLY A 263 9.28 6.48 1.54
C GLY A 263 9.58 5.22 0.74
N VAL A 264 9.99 5.37 -0.52
CA VAL A 264 10.27 4.19 -1.35
C VAL A 264 11.47 3.39 -0.83
N LEU A 265 12.49 4.06 -0.27
CA LEU A 265 13.68 3.38 0.26
C LEU A 265 13.36 2.44 1.44
N ARG A 266 12.29 2.70 2.21
CA ARG A 266 11.81 1.78 3.27
C ARG A 266 11.39 0.42 2.72
N HIS A 267 10.95 0.36 1.47
CA HIS A 267 10.58 -0.89 0.77
C HIS A 267 11.78 -1.67 0.23
N LYS A 268 13.00 -1.19 0.50
CA LYS A 268 14.28 -1.78 0.05
C LYS A 268 14.23 -2.11 -1.46
N PRO A 269 13.95 -1.11 -2.33
CA PRO A 269 13.92 -1.32 -3.76
C PRO A 269 15.29 -1.82 -4.24
N ARG A 270 15.31 -2.55 -5.34
CA ARG A 270 16.55 -2.97 -6.00
C ARG A 270 17.21 -1.78 -6.70
N LEU A 271 16.41 -0.87 -7.23
CA LEU A 271 16.85 0.31 -7.97
C LEU A 271 15.76 1.37 -7.89
N VAL A 272 16.16 2.61 -7.68
CA VAL A 272 15.34 3.80 -7.96
C VAL A 272 16.10 4.62 -8.99
N ARG A 273 15.46 4.92 -10.12
CA ARG A 273 16.02 5.74 -11.20
C ARG A 273 15.12 6.95 -11.42
N ILE A 274 15.69 8.14 -11.42
CA ILE A 274 14.98 9.39 -11.71
C ILE A 274 15.72 10.12 -12.80
N ALA A 275 15.07 10.29 -13.95
CA ALA A 275 15.59 11.07 -15.06
C ALA A 275 14.72 12.33 -15.23
N SER A 276 15.34 13.51 -15.25
CA SER A 276 14.66 14.78 -15.51
C SER A 276 15.53 15.69 -16.37
N GLY A 277 14.92 16.49 -17.24
CA GLY A 277 15.64 17.46 -18.09
C GLY A 277 15.20 17.40 -19.55
N TYR A 278 15.98 18.06 -20.40
CA TYR A 278 15.68 18.23 -21.83
C TYR A 278 16.74 17.55 -22.68
N ARG A 279 16.35 16.64 -23.58
CA ARG A 279 17.25 16.02 -24.59
C ARG A 279 18.62 15.64 -24.00
N SER A 280 19.69 16.31 -24.41
CA SER A 280 21.08 16.08 -23.99
C SER A 280 21.44 16.63 -22.61
N LYS A 281 20.62 17.49 -22.00
CA LYS A 281 20.80 18.05 -20.65
C LYS A 281 19.90 17.35 -19.63
N ARG A 282 19.85 16.01 -19.67
CA ARG A 282 19.14 15.22 -18.65
C ARG A 282 20.04 14.91 -17.48
N SER A 283 19.53 15.19 -16.30
CA SER A 283 20.11 14.76 -15.03
C SER A 283 19.51 13.42 -14.64
N LEU A 284 20.36 12.52 -14.17
CA LEU A 284 20.01 11.17 -13.78
C LEU A 284 20.42 10.95 -12.32
N LEU A 285 19.43 10.70 -11.46
CA LEU A 285 19.65 10.14 -10.14
C LEU A 285 19.48 8.62 -10.22
N ARG A 286 20.42 7.90 -9.63
CA ARG A 286 20.36 6.45 -9.52
C ARG A 286 20.73 6.00 -8.11
N MET A 287 19.84 5.25 -7.48
CA MET A 287 20.04 4.67 -6.16
C MET A 287 19.83 3.16 -6.22
N GLY A 288 20.90 2.38 -6.09
CA GLY A 288 20.86 0.93 -6.02
C GLY A 288 21.92 0.23 -6.88
N PRO A 289 22.19 -1.06 -6.63
CA PRO A 289 23.30 -1.80 -7.23
C PRO A 289 23.08 -2.28 -8.68
N LEU A 290 21.87 -2.16 -9.25
CA LEU A 290 21.53 -2.73 -10.57
C LEU A 290 22.05 -1.87 -11.73
N LYS A 291 22.82 -2.44 -12.67
CA LYS A 291 23.34 -1.78 -13.89
C LYS A 291 22.22 -1.35 -14.86
N ASP A 292 22.45 -0.32 -15.68
CA ASP A 292 21.43 0.32 -16.54
C ASP A 292 20.90 -0.55 -17.68
N THR A 293 21.57 -1.65 -18.00
CA THR A 293 21.29 -2.49 -19.18
C THR A 293 19.88 -3.10 -19.18
N ASP A 294 19.19 -3.12 -18.05
CA ASP A 294 17.87 -3.74 -17.88
C ASP A 294 16.68 -2.77 -18.01
N LEU A 295 16.93 -1.46 -18.16
CA LEU A 295 15.88 -0.44 -18.22
C LEU A 295 15.84 0.26 -19.57
N GLU A 296 14.63 0.51 -20.07
CA GLU A 296 14.41 1.29 -21.29
C GLU A 296 15.11 2.66 -21.17
N THR A 297 15.71 3.13 -22.26
CA THR A 297 16.22 4.50 -22.30
C THR A 297 15.02 5.44 -22.22
N PRO A 298 14.98 6.40 -21.28
CA PRO A 298 13.83 7.26 -21.13
C PRO A 298 13.62 8.07 -22.42
N PRO A 299 12.36 8.28 -22.85
CA PRO A 299 12.06 8.93 -24.12
C PRO A 299 12.65 10.34 -24.17
N GLU A 300 13.09 10.83 -25.34
CA GLU A 300 13.75 12.15 -25.50
C GLU A 300 12.88 13.38 -25.14
N LYS A 301 11.65 13.15 -24.69
CA LYS A 301 10.68 14.17 -24.30
C LYS A 301 11.10 14.89 -23.02
N LYS A 302 10.55 16.10 -22.85
CA LYS A 302 10.63 16.93 -21.64
C LYS A 302 9.76 16.33 -20.54
N GLU A 303 10.20 15.20 -20.01
CA GLU A 303 9.47 14.44 -19.00
C GLU A 303 10.40 14.10 -17.84
N THR A 304 9.84 14.14 -16.63
CA THR A 304 10.44 13.52 -15.46
C THR A 304 9.92 12.09 -15.37
N VAL A 305 10.86 11.14 -15.31
CA VAL A 305 10.58 9.70 -15.25
C VAL A 305 11.15 9.16 -13.94
N ILE A 306 10.29 8.62 -13.08
CA ILE A 306 10.65 7.95 -11.82
C ILE A 306 10.35 6.46 -11.97
N GLU A 307 11.37 5.63 -11.80
CA GLU A 307 11.27 4.19 -11.93
C GLU A 307 11.74 3.52 -10.64
N VAL A 308 10.90 2.63 -10.12
CA VAL A 308 11.15 1.88 -8.89
C VAL A 308 11.17 0.38 -9.20
N VAL A 309 12.34 -0.22 -9.17
CA VAL A 309 12.50 -1.68 -9.29
C VAL A 309 12.37 -2.30 -7.90
N LEU A 310 11.32 -3.08 -7.69
CA LEU A 310 11.04 -3.72 -6.40
C LEU A 310 11.72 -5.09 -6.30
N ARG A 311 12.16 -5.48 -5.10
CA ARG A 311 12.78 -6.79 -4.84
C ARG A 311 11.74 -7.91 -4.69
N GLY A 312 12.13 -9.12 -5.09
CA GLY A 312 11.41 -10.36 -4.81
C GLY A 312 10.26 -10.69 -5.77
N TRP A 313 9.61 -11.82 -5.50
CA TRP A 313 8.50 -12.36 -6.29
C TRP A 313 7.18 -11.60 -6.06
N PHE A 314 7.03 -10.94 -4.91
CA PHE A 314 5.86 -10.12 -4.55
C PHE A 314 5.84 -8.71 -5.14
N ARG A 315 6.75 -8.36 -6.06
CA ARG A 315 6.85 -7.02 -6.65
C ARG A 315 5.54 -6.51 -7.27
N ARG A 316 4.80 -7.39 -7.97
CA ARG A 316 3.49 -7.04 -8.56
C ARG A 316 2.45 -6.70 -7.50
N TRP A 317 2.46 -7.43 -6.38
CA TRP A 317 1.54 -7.18 -5.27
C TRP A 317 1.85 -5.85 -4.57
N ARG A 318 3.14 -5.54 -4.34
CA ARG A 318 3.55 -4.26 -3.76
C ARG A 318 3.23 -3.07 -4.65
N ALA A 319 3.47 -3.17 -5.96
CA ALA A 319 3.09 -2.13 -6.91
C ALA A 319 1.57 -1.89 -6.90
N ARG A 320 0.76 -2.96 -6.82
CA ARG A 320 -0.69 -2.86 -6.63
C ARG A 320 -1.06 -2.18 -5.30
N LYS A 321 -0.34 -2.48 -4.22
CA LYS A 321 -0.56 -1.87 -2.91
C LYS A 321 -0.36 -0.35 -2.96
N PHE A 322 0.74 0.12 -3.57
CA PHE A 322 0.99 1.56 -3.75
C PHE A 322 -0.14 2.25 -4.51
N LEU A 323 -0.62 1.63 -5.59
CA LEU A 323 -1.73 2.19 -6.38
C LEU A 323 -3.07 2.18 -5.62
N ALA A 324 -3.36 1.10 -4.90
CA ALA A 324 -4.57 0.99 -4.08
C ALA A 324 -4.62 2.06 -2.97
N CYS A 325 -3.46 2.49 -2.46
CA CYS A 325 -3.39 3.57 -1.48
C CYS A 325 -3.76 4.94 -2.07
N ILE A 326 -3.50 5.20 -3.35
CA ILE A 326 -3.75 6.54 -3.93
C ILE A 326 -5.11 6.73 -4.56
N GLU A 327 -5.75 5.67 -5.06
CA GLU A 327 -7.04 5.75 -5.75
C GLU A 327 -8.12 6.52 -4.93
N PRO A 328 -8.37 6.24 -3.65
CA PRO A 328 -9.38 6.99 -2.90
C PRO A 328 -8.96 8.43 -2.53
N LEU A 329 -7.73 8.83 -2.84
CA LEU A 329 -7.05 10.01 -2.32
C LEU A 329 -6.81 11.09 -3.38
N LEU A 330 -7.24 10.93 -4.63
CA LEU A 330 -6.95 11.90 -5.70
C LEU A 330 -8.16 12.60 -6.35
N PRO A 331 -9.33 12.77 -5.71
CA PRO A 331 -10.45 13.43 -6.37
C PRO A 331 -10.16 14.90 -6.75
N MET A 332 -9.29 15.58 -6.00
CA MET A 332 -9.03 17.03 -6.15
C MET A 332 -7.88 17.38 -7.13
N THR A 333 -7.24 16.38 -7.74
CA THR A 333 -6.05 16.63 -8.59
C THR A 333 -6.41 17.53 -9.77
N PRO A 334 -5.69 18.65 -10.02
CA PRO A 334 -5.94 19.50 -11.18
C PRO A 334 -5.35 18.91 -12.47
N VAL A 335 -4.51 17.88 -12.34
CA VAL A 335 -3.69 17.33 -13.43
C VAL A 335 -4.33 16.07 -14.01
N ALA A 336 -4.21 15.87 -15.32
CA ALA A 336 -4.70 14.67 -15.98
C ALA A 336 -3.90 13.44 -15.51
N LEU A 337 -4.49 12.63 -14.64
CA LEU A 337 -3.87 11.41 -14.12
C LEU A 337 -4.30 10.18 -14.92
N ARG A 338 -3.33 9.35 -15.29
CA ARG A 338 -3.56 8.01 -15.86
C ARG A 338 -2.92 6.95 -14.97
N ILE A 339 -3.62 5.84 -14.75
CA ILE A 339 -3.11 4.67 -14.05
C ILE A 339 -3.23 3.47 -15.00
N ASP A 340 -2.09 2.87 -15.35
CA ASP A 340 -1.99 1.78 -16.33
C ASP A 340 -2.69 2.10 -17.67
N GLY A 341 -2.49 3.34 -18.15
CA GLY A 341 -3.12 3.86 -19.37
C GLY A 341 -4.58 4.32 -19.23
N GLU A 342 -5.28 3.96 -18.15
CA GLU A 342 -6.67 4.37 -17.92
C GLU A 342 -6.73 5.76 -17.27
N ARG A 343 -7.62 6.63 -17.77
CA ARG A 343 -7.81 7.97 -17.18
C ARG A 343 -8.45 7.83 -15.80
N PHE A 344 -7.79 8.37 -14.80
CA PHE A 344 -8.30 8.40 -13.45
C PHE A 344 -9.51 9.35 -13.35
N PRO A 345 -10.63 8.94 -12.73
CA PRO A 345 -11.78 9.81 -12.59
C PRO A 345 -11.48 10.96 -11.63
N THR A 346 -11.64 12.20 -12.11
CA THR A 346 -11.76 13.38 -11.24
C THR A 346 -13.12 13.33 -10.52
N ILE A 347 -13.34 14.18 -9.50
CA ILE A 347 -14.62 14.28 -8.75
C ILE A 347 -15.81 13.96 -9.66
N SER A 348 -16.51 12.86 -9.33
CA SER A 348 -17.63 12.40 -10.14
C SER A 348 -18.69 13.47 -10.21
N ALA A 349 -19.08 13.83 -11.43
CA ALA A 349 -20.19 14.72 -11.73
C ALA A 349 -21.56 14.15 -11.27
N GLU A 350 -21.63 12.86 -10.94
CA GLU A 350 -22.87 12.18 -10.57
C GLU A 350 -23.35 12.50 -9.15
N LYS A 351 -22.49 13.05 -8.31
CA LYS A 351 -22.83 13.37 -6.91
C LYS A 351 -23.22 14.84 -6.78
N ASP A 352 -24.18 15.11 -5.91
CA ASP A 352 -24.68 16.45 -5.58
C ASP A 352 -23.66 17.25 -4.72
N TRP A 353 -22.47 17.49 -5.29
CA TRP A 353 -21.43 18.28 -4.65
C TRP A 353 -21.82 19.76 -4.62
N ARG A 354 -21.88 20.33 -3.41
CA ARG A 354 -21.87 21.78 -3.25
C ARG A 354 -20.43 22.26 -3.31
N SER A 355 -20.12 23.08 -4.30
CA SER A 355 -18.77 23.59 -4.52
C SER A 355 -18.69 25.07 -4.12
N GLY A 356 -17.56 25.47 -3.55
CA GLY A 356 -17.24 26.85 -3.24
C GLY A 356 -15.77 27.13 -3.47
N SER A 357 -15.45 28.37 -3.82
CA SER A 357 -14.06 28.83 -3.85
C SER A 357 -13.95 30.21 -3.23
N ALA A 358 -12.89 30.43 -2.45
CA ALA A 358 -12.57 31.70 -1.85
C ALA A 358 -11.05 31.80 -1.70
N ASP A 359 -10.45 32.85 -2.26
CA ASP A 359 -9.01 33.12 -2.14
C ASP A 359 -8.18 31.85 -2.42
N GLY A 360 -8.30 31.30 -3.63
CA GLY A 360 -7.57 30.09 -4.06
C GLY A 360 -7.95 28.77 -3.39
N VAL A 361 -8.73 28.78 -2.30
CA VAL A 361 -9.22 27.55 -1.66
C VAL A 361 -10.36 26.99 -2.49
N ARG A 362 -10.33 25.67 -2.74
CA ARG A 362 -11.42 24.93 -3.38
C ARG A 362 -12.05 24.00 -2.35
N ILE A 363 -13.36 24.11 -2.16
CA ILE A 363 -14.13 23.33 -1.18
C ILE A 363 -15.25 22.60 -1.92
N HIS A 364 -15.33 21.28 -1.74
CA HIS A 364 -16.47 20.48 -2.19
C HIS A 364 -17.10 19.77 -0.99
N LEU A 365 -18.39 20.00 -0.79
CA LEU A 365 -19.19 19.45 0.30
C LEU A 365 -20.24 18.49 -0.27
N LEU A 366 -20.25 17.27 0.25
CA LEU A 366 -21.27 16.27 -0.01
C LEU A 366 -21.99 15.93 1.29
N TRP A 367 -23.30 16.14 1.31
CA TRP A 367 -24.16 15.62 2.37
C TRP A 367 -24.45 14.16 2.10
N LEU A 368 -24.20 13.30 3.09
CA LEU A 368 -24.38 11.86 2.97
C LEU A 368 -25.79 11.50 3.43
N ARG A 369 -26.52 10.68 2.66
CA ARG A 369 -27.84 10.23 3.10
C ARG A 369 -27.70 9.23 4.25
N PRO A 370 -28.65 9.18 5.20
CA PRO A 370 -28.69 8.14 6.21
C PRO A 370 -28.58 6.75 5.56
N GLY A 371 -27.63 5.93 6.01
CA GLY A 371 -27.40 4.58 5.49
C GLY A 371 -26.41 4.47 4.32
N GLU A 372 -26.12 5.54 3.57
CA GLU A 372 -25.19 5.46 2.41
C GLU A 372 -23.74 5.23 2.83
N SER A 373 -23.31 5.76 3.96
CA SER A 373 -21.88 5.79 4.25
C SER A 373 -21.39 4.74 5.24
N GLY A 374 -22.28 4.03 5.94
CA GLY A 374 -21.90 3.26 7.14
C GLY A 374 -21.09 4.06 8.18
N ALA A 375 -20.94 5.36 7.97
CA ALA A 375 -19.98 6.22 8.63
C ALA A 375 -20.72 6.97 9.72
N LEU A 376 -20.40 6.61 10.95
CA LEU A 376 -20.78 7.32 12.17
C LEU A 376 -19.90 8.56 12.39
N VAL A 377 -19.20 9.04 11.35
CA VAL A 377 -18.15 10.06 11.45
C VAL A 377 -18.22 11.02 10.26
N ASN A 378 -18.22 12.32 10.55
CA ASN A 378 -18.06 13.38 9.56
C ASN A 378 -16.59 13.43 9.12
N ARG A 379 -16.34 13.57 7.82
CA ARG A 379 -14.97 13.53 7.28
C ARG A 379 -14.62 14.82 6.57
N THR A 380 -13.50 15.41 6.93
CA THR A 380 -12.90 16.54 6.22
C THR A 380 -11.54 16.11 5.69
N ARG A 381 -11.40 16.01 4.38
CA ARG A 381 -10.14 15.64 3.71
C ARG A 381 -9.44 16.90 3.24
N LEU A 382 -8.18 17.03 3.63
CA LEU A 382 -7.34 18.16 3.27
C LEU A 382 -6.38 17.76 2.14
N TYR A 383 -6.26 18.67 1.18
CA TYR A 383 -5.47 18.51 -0.02
C TYR A 383 -4.54 19.72 -0.18
N LYS A 384 -3.34 19.46 -0.70
CA LYS A 384 -2.39 20.48 -1.13
C LYS A 384 -1.96 20.15 -2.56
N HIS A 385 -2.03 21.13 -3.46
CA HIS A 385 -1.79 20.93 -4.89
C HIS A 385 -2.74 19.88 -5.51
N GLY A 386 -3.96 19.76 -4.96
CA GLY A 386 -4.96 18.75 -5.33
C GLY A 386 -4.66 17.33 -4.89
N VAL A 387 -3.57 17.10 -4.15
CA VAL A 387 -3.16 15.79 -3.65
C VAL A 387 -3.47 15.68 -2.16
N PHE A 388 -4.02 14.55 -1.74
CA PHE A 388 -4.40 14.31 -0.35
C PHE A 388 -3.21 14.44 0.61
N VAL A 389 -3.47 15.05 1.75
CA VAL A 389 -2.55 15.18 2.87
C VAL A 389 -3.05 14.34 4.04
N CYS A 390 -4.21 14.72 4.61
CA CYS A 390 -4.79 14.04 5.76
C CYS A 390 -6.33 14.09 5.79
N GLU A 391 -6.92 13.28 6.67
CA GLU A 391 -8.36 13.25 6.94
C GLU A 391 -8.61 13.59 8.42
N ILE A 392 -9.46 14.58 8.66
CA ILE A 392 -10.00 14.91 9.98
C ILE A 392 -11.33 14.20 10.13
N LYS A 393 -11.46 13.47 11.23
CA LYS A 393 -12.65 12.72 11.62
C LYS A 393 -13.33 13.43 12.78
N ASP A 394 -14.53 13.95 12.55
CA ASP A 394 -15.35 14.58 13.58
C ASP A 394 -16.49 13.64 14.00
N PRO A 395 -16.82 13.53 15.31
CA PRO A 395 -18.01 12.82 15.74
C PRO A 395 -19.25 13.39 15.04
N VAL A 396 -20.16 12.51 14.59
CA VAL A 396 -21.31 12.93 13.79
C VAL A 396 -22.18 13.91 14.57
N LYS A 397 -22.23 15.13 14.04
CA LYS A 397 -23.38 16.02 14.19
C LYS A 397 -24.27 15.74 12.99
N THR A 398 -25.49 15.27 13.21
CA THR A 398 -26.44 15.02 12.13
C THR A 398 -26.77 16.34 11.41
N PRO A 399 -26.79 16.38 10.06
CA PRO A 399 -26.55 15.28 9.12
C PRO A 399 -25.07 15.02 8.81
N ALA A 400 -24.76 13.78 8.42
CA ALA A 400 -23.39 13.37 8.08
C ALA A 400 -22.88 14.01 6.78
N TYR A 401 -21.59 14.33 6.71
CA TYR A 401 -20.98 14.94 5.52
C TYR A 401 -19.57 14.44 5.21
N LEU A 402 -19.19 14.63 3.94
CA LEU A 402 -17.81 14.58 3.45
C LEU A 402 -17.45 15.94 2.85
N VAL A 403 -16.38 16.55 3.35
CA VAL A 403 -15.78 17.77 2.78
C VAL A 403 -14.43 17.44 2.19
N LEU A 404 -14.18 17.92 0.97
CA LEU A 404 -12.86 17.96 0.34
C LEU A 404 -12.38 19.41 0.30
N VAL A 405 -11.21 19.70 0.85
CA VAL A 405 -10.64 21.05 0.94
C VAL A 405 -9.26 21.05 0.30
N ASN A 406 -9.07 21.83 -0.76
CA ASN A 406 -7.75 22.07 -1.33
C ASN A 406 -7.29 23.49 -1.06
N ASP A 407 -6.11 23.61 -0.44
CA ASP A 407 -5.40 24.88 -0.29
C ASP A 407 -3.90 24.67 -0.52
N ASP A 408 -3.40 25.27 -1.60
CA ASP A 408 -1.99 25.14 -1.99
C ASP A 408 -1.05 25.89 -1.02
N ARG A 409 -1.61 26.74 -0.15
CA ARG A 409 -0.89 27.46 0.91
C ARG A 409 -0.83 26.72 2.24
N PHE A 410 -1.37 25.51 2.36
CA PHE A 410 -1.22 24.76 3.61
C PHE A 410 0.26 24.55 3.94
N ALA A 411 0.66 24.95 5.15
CA ALA A 411 1.90 24.50 5.75
C ALA A 411 1.74 23.02 6.14
N LEU A 412 2.74 22.22 5.81
CA LEU A 412 2.76 20.81 6.17
C LEU A 412 3.74 20.57 7.29
N ASP A 413 3.45 19.57 8.11
CA ASP A 413 4.37 19.14 9.14
C ASP A 413 5.65 18.53 8.52
N LEU A 414 6.62 18.21 9.39
CA LEU A 414 7.91 17.66 8.99
C LEU A 414 7.82 16.28 8.30
N SER A 415 6.70 15.57 8.42
CA SER A 415 6.42 14.33 7.69
C SER A 415 5.81 14.56 6.31
N GLY A 416 5.26 15.75 6.05
CA GLY A 416 4.48 16.05 4.87
C GLY A 416 3.14 15.29 4.81
N SER A 417 2.69 14.73 5.94
CA SER A 417 1.46 13.91 6.03
C SER A 417 0.35 14.58 6.84
N GLN A 418 0.62 15.70 7.50
CA GLN A 418 -0.37 16.49 8.22
C GLN A 418 -0.30 17.96 7.82
N VAL A 419 -1.44 18.65 7.91
CA VAL A 419 -1.52 20.10 7.80
C VAL A 419 -1.23 20.71 9.17
N VAL A 420 -0.34 21.70 9.22
CA VAL A 420 -0.07 22.47 10.44
C VAL A 420 -1.28 23.32 10.78
N GLN A 421 -1.72 23.29 12.04
CA GLN A 421 -2.86 24.07 12.52
C GLN A 421 -2.48 25.52 12.80
N ASP A 422 -2.05 26.23 11.76
CA ASP A 422 -1.72 27.65 11.78
C ASP A 422 -2.94 28.55 11.47
N ASP A 423 -2.72 29.86 11.39
CA ASP A 423 -3.77 30.84 11.10
C ASP A 423 -4.42 30.58 9.72
N ARG A 424 -3.65 30.06 8.75
CA ARG A 424 -4.17 29.74 7.42
C ARG A 424 -5.10 28.54 7.47
N TYR A 425 -4.73 27.49 8.20
CA TYR A 425 -5.60 26.34 8.46
C TYR A 425 -6.91 26.77 9.12
N LEU A 426 -6.84 27.56 10.19
CA LEU A 426 -8.04 28.03 10.92
C LEU A 426 -8.96 28.84 10.01
N TRP A 427 -8.39 29.80 9.27
CA TRP A 427 -9.13 30.60 8.30
C TRP A 427 -9.83 29.74 7.24
N THR A 428 -9.14 28.72 6.71
CA THR A 428 -9.72 27.79 5.72
C THR A 428 -10.86 26.98 6.32
N MET A 429 -10.73 26.51 7.55
CA MET A 429 -11.79 25.77 8.24
C MET A 429 -13.02 26.64 8.56
N GLU A 430 -12.85 27.93 8.83
CA GLU A 430 -13.98 28.86 8.95
C GLU A 430 -14.79 28.97 7.64
N ARG A 431 -14.11 28.92 6.48
CA ARG A 431 -14.80 28.93 5.16
C ARG A 431 -15.56 27.64 4.91
N VAL A 432 -15.02 26.50 5.35
CA VAL A 432 -15.72 25.21 5.32
C VAL A 432 -17.01 25.29 6.17
N GLU A 433 -16.92 25.82 7.39
CA GLU A 433 -18.09 26.01 8.25
C GLU A 433 -19.11 27.00 7.66
N ALA A 434 -18.64 28.09 7.07
CA ALA A 434 -19.52 29.04 6.38
C ALA A 434 -20.27 28.40 5.21
N LEU A 435 -19.60 27.56 4.41
CA LEU A 435 -20.24 26.81 3.32
C LEU A 435 -21.28 25.80 3.86
N ARG A 436 -20.97 25.13 4.97
CA ARG A 436 -21.89 24.19 5.63
C ARG A 436 -23.16 24.85 6.15
N ARG A 437 -23.09 26.10 6.62
CA ARG A 437 -24.24 26.85 7.14
C ARG A 437 -25.23 27.32 6.07
N LYS A 438 -24.81 27.46 4.81
CA LYS A 438 -25.66 27.88 3.69
C LYS A 438 -26.62 26.78 3.20
N LYS A 439 -27.23 26.03 4.14
CA LYS A 439 -28.05 24.85 3.83
C LYS A 439 -29.20 25.20 2.90
#